data_AF-A0A3N7FQJ5-F1
#
_entry.id   AF-A0A3N7FQJ5-F1
#
_cell.length_a   1.000
_cell.length_b   1.000
_cell.length_c   1.000
_cell.angle_alpha   90.00
_cell.angle_beta   90.00
_cell.angle_gamma   90.00
#
_symmetry.space_group_name_H-M   'P 1'
#
loop_
_entity.id
_entity.type
_entity.pdbx_description
1 polymer ?
#
loop_
_entity_poly.entity_id
_entity_poly.type
_entity_poly.pdbx_seq_one_letter_code
_entity_poly.pdbx_strand_id
1 'polypeptide(L)'
;MLFLGISIFLEFLCVLLYAYLFPKLPIVKYYRSKAASEGSKTVSADLAAAGIQTPANQEQAADVAKPPERLSNKQLIFQNIDYALDLYLIYVLTLSIFPGFVFENTGKHKLSNKWYPLVLIAMYNVLDLISRYIPLVPSLKLESRNGLLIAVLSRFLLIPAFYFTAKYGDQGWMIFLVSFLGLTNGYLTVCVLTIAPRGYTGPEANALGNLLVLFLLGGIFSGVALDWLWLIGKKKAF
;
A
#
# COMPACT_ATOMS: atom_id res chain seq x y z
N MET A 1 5.75 -26.78 -9.05
CA MET A 1 6.55 -26.49 -10.28
C MET A 1 5.81 -25.59 -11.24
N LEU A 2 4.59 -25.92 -11.69
CA LEU A 2 3.86 -25.11 -12.68
C LEU A 2 3.52 -23.68 -12.20
N PHE A 3 3.03 -23.53 -10.96
CA PHE A 3 2.80 -22.23 -10.33
C PHE A 3 4.06 -21.36 -10.28
N LEU A 4 5.16 -21.91 -9.74
CA LEU A 4 6.45 -21.20 -9.64
C LEU A 4 6.99 -20.80 -11.02
N GLY A 5 6.88 -21.67 -12.03
CA GLY A 5 7.30 -21.36 -13.40
C GLY A 5 6.52 -20.20 -14.01
N ILE A 6 5.19 -20.17 -13.81
CA ILE A 6 4.33 -19.08 -14.28
C ILE A 6 4.66 -17.77 -13.54
N SER A 7 4.85 -17.82 -12.21
CA SER A 7 5.23 -16.65 -11.41
C SER A 7 6.57 -16.05 -11.86
N ILE A 8 7.60 -16.88 -12.03
CA ILE A 8 8.93 -16.42 -12.49
C ILE A 8 8.83 -15.79 -13.87
N PHE A 9 8.07 -16.38 -14.79
CA PHE A 9 7.87 -15.83 -16.12
C PHE A 9 7.19 -14.45 -16.08
N LEU A 10 6.13 -14.30 -15.27
CA LEU A 10 5.43 -13.03 -15.10
C LEU A 10 6.31 -11.96 -14.45
N GLU A 11 7.08 -12.32 -13.41
CA GLU A 11 8.04 -11.40 -12.78
C GLU A 11 9.11 -10.95 -13.76
N PHE A 12 9.69 -11.88 -14.52
CA PHE A 12 10.69 -11.56 -15.53
C PHE A 12 10.11 -10.63 -16.61
N LEU A 13 8.89 -10.90 -17.08
CA LEU A 13 8.19 -10.02 -18.00
C LEU A 13 8.00 -8.62 -17.41
N CYS A 14 7.56 -8.50 -16.15
CA CYS A 14 7.44 -7.22 -15.45
C CYS A 14 8.78 -6.45 -15.38
N VAL A 15 9.88 -7.14 -15.11
CA VAL A 15 11.23 -6.53 -15.10
C VAL A 15 11.62 -6.04 -16.49
N LEU A 16 11.36 -6.81 -17.55
CA LEU A 16 11.62 -6.38 -18.92
C LEU A 16 10.76 -5.15 -19.30
N LEU A 17 9.47 -5.17 -18.98
CA LEU A 17 8.59 -4.02 -19.21
C LEU A 17 9.07 -2.78 -18.45
N TYR A 18 9.51 -2.95 -17.20
CA TYR A 18 10.08 -1.86 -16.40
C TYR A 18 11.40 -1.34 -16.98
N ALA A 19 12.29 -2.21 -17.47
CA ALA A 19 13.57 -1.78 -18.03
C ALA A 19 13.43 -1.09 -19.40
N TYR A 20 12.55 -1.59 -20.27
CA TYR A 20 12.50 -1.18 -21.68
C TYR A 20 11.37 -0.21 -22.02
N LEU A 21 10.19 -0.36 -21.41
CA LEU A 21 9.00 0.46 -21.71
C LEU A 21 8.88 1.64 -20.76
N PHE A 22 9.09 1.43 -19.45
CA PHE A 22 8.86 2.47 -18.44
C PHE A 22 9.71 3.75 -18.66
N PRO A 23 11.02 3.70 -18.98
CA PRO A 23 11.81 4.92 -19.21
C PRO A 23 11.40 5.68 -20.47
N LYS A 24 10.71 5.00 -21.41
CA LYS A 24 10.29 5.60 -22.68
C LYS A 24 8.95 6.34 -22.58
N LEU A 25 8.17 6.12 -21.52
CA LEU A 25 6.87 6.76 -21.35
C LEU A 25 7.00 8.28 -21.20
N PRO A 26 6.22 9.09 -21.94
CA PRO A 26 6.31 10.56 -21.91
C PRO A 26 6.14 11.14 -20.50
N ILE A 27 5.23 10.55 -19.71
CA ILE A 27 4.96 10.97 -18.34
C ILE A 27 6.17 10.77 -17.42
N VAL A 28 6.89 9.66 -17.59
CA VAL A 28 8.09 9.35 -16.79
C VAL A 28 9.20 10.33 -17.14
N LYS A 29 9.39 10.61 -18.44
CA LYS A 29 10.37 11.62 -18.90
C LYS A 29 10.09 12.99 -18.29
N TYR A 30 8.82 13.43 -18.29
CA TYR A 30 8.39 14.72 -17.72
C TYR A 30 8.67 14.82 -16.22
N TYR A 31 8.26 13.82 -15.43
CA TYR A 31 8.49 13.85 -13.98
C TYR A 31 9.97 13.72 -13.63
N ARG A 32 10.73 12.94 -14.39
CA ARG A 32 12.16 12.83 -14.16
C ARG A 32 12.90 14.13 -14.51
N SER A 33 12.57 14.80 -15.61
CA SER A 33 13.18 16.10 -15.94
C SER A 33 12.84 17.16 -14.90
N LYS A 34 11.59 17.17 -14.41
CA LYS A 34 11.14 18.08 -13.34
C LYS A 34 11.89 17.83 -12.02
N ALA A 35 12.03 16.57 -11.60
CA ALA A 35 12.77 16.25 -10.38
C ALA A 35 14.29 16.50 -10.54
N ALA A 36 14.86 16.38 -11.74
CA ALA A 36 16.24 16.76 -12.02
C ALA A 36 16.44 18.28 -11.89
N SER A 37 15.51 19.11 -12.39
CA SER A 37 15.56 20.57 -12.18
C SER A 37 15.38 20.98 -10.71
N GLU A 38 14.71 20.15 -9.91
CA GLU A 38 14.57 20.34 -8.46
C GLU A 38 15.75 19.76 -7.65
N GLY A 39 16.83 19.33 -8.32
CA GLY A 39 18.09 18.91 -7.68
C GLY A 39 18.20 17.43 -7.30
N SER A 40 17.34 16.55 -7.83
CA SER A 40 17.40 15.11 -7.54
C SER A 40 18.54 14.40 -8.29
N LYS A 41 19.57 13.95 -7.56
CA LYS A 41 20.72 13.22 -8.11
C LYS A 41 20.43 11.78 -8.56
N THR A 42 19.41 11.11 -8.00
CA THR A 42 19.03 9.75 -8.43
C THR A 42 18.29 9.77 -9.76
N VAL A 43 17.57 10.85 -10.02
CA VAL A 43 16.76 11.00 -11.23
C VAL A 43 17.60 11.45 -12.43
N SER A 44 18.66 12.22 -12.21
CA SER A 44 19.60 12.59 -13.29
C SER A 44 20.35 11.39 -13.87
N ALA A 45 20.73 10.41 -13.04
CA ALA A 45 21.30 9.14 -13.50
C ALA A 45 20.29 8.31 -14.32
N ASP A 46 19.04 8.25 -13.87
CA ASP A 46 17.93 7.60 -14.58
C ASP A 46 17.58 8.29 -15.92
N LEU A 47 17.74 9.61 -16.00
CA LEU A 47 17.53 10.39 -17.24
C LEU A 47 18.64 10.11 -18.26
N ALA A 48 19.90 10.05 -17.79
CA ALA A 48 21.06 9.69 -18.59
C ALA A 48 20.94 8.25 -19.12
N ALA A 49 20.48 7.31 -18.28
CA ALA A 49 20.19 5.93 -18.69
C ALA A 49 19.02 5.82 -19.69
N ALA A 50 18.08 6.76 -19.66
CA ALA A 50 16.99 6.88 -20.64
C ALA A 50 17.39 7.59 -21.94
N GLY A 51 18.66 7.99 -22.10
CA GLY A 51 19.20 8.63 -23.30
C GLY A 51 18.79 10.09 -23.49
N ILE A 52 18.31 10.76 -22.45
CA ILE A 52 17.91 12.17 -22.50
C ILE A 52 19.01 12.99 -21.85
N GLN A 53 19.81 13.67 -22.68
CA GLN A 53 20.71 14.71 -22.20
C GLN A 53 19.89 15.97 -21.94
N THR A 54 19.78 16.38 -20.68
CA THR A 54 19.31 17.73 -20.33
C THR A 54 20.32 18.74 -20.91
N PRO A 55 19.91 19.86 -21.54
CA PRO A 55 20.80 20.91 -22.01
C PRO A 55 21.42 21.73 -20.85
N ALA A 56 21.79 21.07 -19.76
CA ALA A 56 22.35 21.69 -18.55
C ALA A 56 23.89 21.65 -18.52
N ASN A 57 24.54 21.26 -19.61
CA ASN A 57 25.99 21.07 -19.64
C ASN A 57 26.80 22.27 -20.14
N GLN A 58 26.22 23.45 -20.42
CA GLN A 58 27.04 24.56 -20.92
C GLN A 58 26.83 25.96 -20.37
N GLU A 59 25.75 26.33 -19.69
CA GLU A 59 25.62 27.70 -19.17
C GLU A 59 24.89 27.74 -17.84
N GLN A 60 25.66 27.73 -16.74
CA GLN A 60 25.42 28.51 -15.52
C GLN A 60 26.55 28.22 -14.51
N ALA A 61 27.76 28.64 -14.87
CA ALA A 61 28.81 28.97 -13.91
C ALA A 61 28.66 30.46 -13.51
N ALA A 62 27.51 30.85 -12.97
CA ALA A 62 27.26 32.14 -12.32
C ALA A 62 25.80 32.20 -11.85
N ASP A 63 25.52 31.64 -10.67
CA ASP A 63 24.83 32.37 -9.60
C ASP A 63 24.55 31.42 -8.42
N VAL A 64 24.83 31.92 -7.23
CA VAL A 64 24.63 31.25 -5.95
C VAL A 64 23.13 31.16 -5.67
N ALA A 65 22.43 30.23 -6.30
CA ALA A 65 21.09 29.82 -5.87
C ALA A 65 21.27 28.70 -4.85
N LYS A 66 21.02 29.01 -3.57
CA LYS A 66 20.94 28.01 -2.49
C LYS A 66 20.20 26.77 -3.00
N PRO A 67 20.68 25.54 -2.76
CA PRO A 67 19.83 24.37 -3.01
C PRO A 67 18.51 24.62 -2.28
N PRO A 68 17.34 24.43 -2.94
CA PRO A 68 16.06 24.63 -2.29
C PRO A 68 16.11 23.91 -0.95
N GLU A 69 15.72 24.59 0.12
CA GLU A 69 15.87 24.16 1.51
C GLU A 69 15.04 22.89 1.73
N ARG A 70 15.60 21.75 1.32
CA ARG A 70 14.95 20.46 1.32
C ARG A 70 14.78 20.02 2.76
N LEU A 71 13.54 19.69 3.13
CA LEU A 71 13.23 19.13 4.44
C LEU A 71 14.00 17.83 4.65
N SER A 72 14.58 17.69 5.83
CA SER A 72 15.24 16.45 6.25
C SER A 72 14.20 15.33 6.37
N ASN A 73 14.62 14.08 6.15
CA ASN A 73 13.76 12.90 6.34
C ASN A 73 13.11 12.87 7.73
N LYS A 74 13.79 13.38 8.76
CA LYS A 74 13.26 13.50 10.13
C LYS A 74 12.14 14.55 10.26
N GLN A 75 12.22 15.64 9.50
CA GLN A 75 11.17 16.65 9.48
C GLN A 75 9.96 16.16 8.68
N LEU A 76 10.20 15.50 7.54
CA LEU A 76 9.16 14.89 6.72
C LEU A 76 8.34 13.85 7.51
N ILE A 77 9.01 12.94 8.22
CA ILE A 77 8.30 11.95 9.04
C ILE A 77 7.52 12.59 10.19
N PHE A 78 8.09 13.61 10.86
CA PHE A 78 7.43 14.25 11.99
C PHE A 78 6.18 15.03 11.55
N GLN A 79 6.21 15.65 10.38
CA GLN A 79 5.06 16.37 9.82
C GLN A 79 3.94 15.44 9.34
N ASN A 80 4.28 14.23 8.89
CA ASN A 80 3.36 13.25 8.30
C ASN A 80 3.23 11.96 9.14
N ILE A 81 3.50 12.04 10.44
CA ILE A 81 3.55 10.87 11.31
C ILE A 81 2.18 10.19 11.41
N ASP A 82 1.11 10.96 11.34
CA ASP A 82 -0.26 10.49 11.29
C ASP A 82 -0.54 9.64 10.04
N TYR A 83 -0.12 10.09 8.85
CA TYR A 83 -0.28 9.30 7.62
C TYR A 83 0.55 8.01 7.66
N ALA A 84 1.74 8.09 8.25
CA ALA A 84 2.60 6.92 8.46
C ALA A 84 1.97 5.92 9.43
N LEU A 85 1.39 6.41 10.53
CA LEU A 85 0.67 5.60 11.52
C LEU A 85 -0.63 5.03 10.94
N ASP A 86 -1.39 5.81 10.18
CA ASP A 86 -2.60 5.36 9.49
C ASP A 86 -2.29 4.16 8.61
N LEU A 87 -1.24 4.28 7.78
CA LEU A 87 -0.80 3.20 6.90
C LEU A 87 -0.34 1.98 7.70
N TYR A 88 0.47 2.19 8.75
CA TYR A 88 0.90 1.11 9.64
C TYR A 88 -0.32 0.37 10.24
N LEU A 89 -1.27 1.09 10.84
CA LEU A 89 -2.45 0.52 11.49
C LEU A 89 -3.36 -0.20 10.50
N ILE A 90 -3.53 0.33 9.28
CA ILE A 90 -4.26 -0.32 8.19
C ILE A 90 -3.72 -1.73 7.97
N TYR A 91 -2.40 -1.87 7.81
CA TYR A 91 -1.78 -3.16 7.49
C TYR A 91 -1.65 -4.08 8.70
N VAL A 92 -1.42 -3.55 9.90
CA VAL A 92 -1.46 -4.33 11.15
C VAL A 92 -2.81 -5.01 11.31
N LEU A 93 -3.89 -4.25 11.17
CA LEU A 93 -5.24 -4.78 11.31
C LEU A 93 -5.57 -5.79 10.21
N THR A 94 -5.31 -5.45 8.94
CA THR A 94 -5.61 -6.33 7.81
C THR A 94 -4.89 -7.67 7.97
N LEU A 95 -3.58 -7.64 8.25
CA LEU A 95 -2.78 -8.87 8.31
C LEU A 95 -2.91 -9.64 9.62
N SER A 96 -3.42 -9.02 10.68
CA SER A 96 -3.79 -9.76 11.89
C SER A 96 -5.08 -10.56 11.72
N ILE A 97 -5.90 -10.30 10.69
CA ILE A 97 -7.14 -11.05 10.42
C ILE A 97 -6.97 -11.94 9.18
N PHE A 98 -6.43 -11.39 8.10
CA PHE A 98 -6.25 -12.11 6.85
C PHE A 98 -4.75 -12.32 6.59
N PRO A 99 -4.27 -13.55 6.35
CA PRO A 99 -5.05 -14.75 6.04
C PRO A 99 -5.39 -15.66 7.24
N GLY A 100 -4.66 -15.61 8.36
CA GLY A 100 -4.66 -16.69 9.35
C GLY A 100 -6.01 -16.96 10.02
N PHE A 101 -6.67 -15.94 10.57
CA PHE A 101 -8.01 -16.12 11.17
C PHE A 101 -9.03 -16.72 10.18
N VAL A 102 -8.96 -16.31 8.92
CA VAL A 102 -9.88 -16.75 7.86
C VAL A 102 -9.69 -18.23 7.51
N PHE A 103 -8.45 -18.73 7.47
CA PHE A 103 -8.16 -20.14 7.20
C PHE A 103 -8.52 -21.06 8.36
N GLU A 104 -8.40 -20.57 9.59
CA GLU A 104 -8.33 -21.42 10.78
C GLU A 104 -9.67 -21.52 11.53
N ASN A 105 -10.51 -20.48 11.51
CA ASN A 105 -11.73 -20.40 12.35
C ASN A 105 -13.05 -20.58 11.61
N THR A 106 -13.02 -21.03 10.36
CA THR A 106 -14.22 -21.05 9.53
C THR A 106 -15.10 -22.29 9.78
N GLY A 107 -14.58 -23.40 10.32
CA GLY A 107 -15.45 -24.50 10.81
C GLY A 107 -16.22 -25.22 9.69
N LYS A 108 -17.20 -26.07 10.06
CA LYS A 108 -17.93 -26.91 9.08
C LYS A 108 -18.89 -26.06 8.25
N HIS A 109 -18.68 -26.08 6.94
CA HIS A 109 -19.35 -25.21 5.99
C HIS A 109 -20.16 -25.99 4.95
N LYS A 110 -21.25 -25.37 4.46
CA LYS A 110 -22.11 -25.98 3.43
C LYS A 110 -21.44 -25.97 2.05
N LEU A 111 -20.63 -24.93 1.76
CA LEU A 111 -19.65 -25.01 0.68
C LEU A 111 -18.61 -26.06 1.04
N SER A 112 -18.34 -27.00 0.11
CA SER A 112 -17.31 -28.02 0.29
C SER A 112 -16.03 -27.38 0.84
N ASN A 113 -15.52 -27.92 1.95
CA ASN A 113 -14.54 -27.32 2.87
C ASN A 113 -13.27 -26.75 2.21
N LYS A 114 -13.01 -27.12 0.96
CA LYS A 114 -11.86 -26.66 0.15
C LYS A 114 -12.09 -25.33 -0.58
N TRP A 115 -13.32 -24.99 -0.96
CA TRP A 115 -13.61 -23.81 -1.78
C TRP A 115 -13.85 -22.55 -0.96
N TYR A 116 -14.23 -22.71 0.29
CA TYR A 116 -14.64 -21.58 1.12
C TYR A 116 -13.50 -20.59 1.42
N PRO A 117 -12.29 -21.00 1.84
CA PRO A 117 -11.17 -20.08 1.99
C PRO A 117 -10.80 -19.40 0.67
N LEU A 118 -10.89 -20.13 -0.45
CA LEU A 118 -10.60 -19.57 -1.78
C LEU A 118 -11.59 -18.45 -2.14
N VAL A 119 -12.88 -18.64 -1.86
CA VAL A 119 -13.90 -17.60 -2.06
C VAL A 119 -13.61 -16.37 -1.19
N LEU A 120 -13.25 -16.56 0.08
CA LEU A 120 -12.92 -15.44 0.96
C LEU A 120 -11.69 -14.65 0.46
N ILE A 121 -10.63 -15.34 0.04
CA ILE A 121 -9.44 -14.72 -0.56
C ILE A 121 -9.83 -13.96 -1.84
N ALA A 122 -10.63 -14.58 -2.71
CA ALA A 122 -11.06 -13.95 -3.96
C ALA A 122 -11.88 -12.69 -3.67
N MET A 123 -12.84 -12.75 -2.76
CA MET A 123 -13.67 -11.60 -2.38
C MET A 123 -12.83 -10.48 -1.76
N TYR A 124 -11.90 -10.81 -0.86
CA TYR A 124 -10.96 -9.82 -0.32
C TYR A 124 -10.18 -9.11 -1.43
N ASN A 125 -9.52 -9.87 -2.32
CA ASN A 125 -8.66 -9.31 -3.36
C ASN A 125 -9.43 -8.53 -4.43
N VAL A 126 -10.62 -9.00 -4.84
CA VAL A 126 -11.46 -8.30 -5.82
C VAL A 126 -11.94 -6.97 -5.26
N LEU A 127 -12.42 -6.94 -4.01
CA LEU A 127 -12.90 -5.70 -3.40
C LEU A 127 -11.74 -4.76 -3.05
N ASP A 128 -10.57 -5.27 -2.67
CA ASP A 128 -9.34 -4.46 -2.52
C ASP A 128 -8.91 -3.83 -3.84
N LEU A 129 -9.01 -4.57 -4.95
CA LEU A 129 -8.69 -4.03 -6.27
C LEU A 129 -9.68 -2.94 -6.68
N ILE A 130 -10.99 -3.19 -6.57
CA ILE A 130 -12.03 -2.23 -6.92
C ILE A 130 -11.88 -0.95 -6.09
N SER A 131 -11.61 -1.09 -4.79
CA SER A 131 -11.55 0.04 -3.87
C SER A 131 -10.39 1.00 -4.13
N ARG A 132 -9.28 0.50 -4.70
CA ARG A 132 -8.15 1.34 -5.14
C ARG A 132 -8.52 2.31 -6.26
N TYR A 133 -9.56 2.02 -7.03
CA TYR A 133 -10.03 2.90 -8.10
C TYR A 133 -11.11 3.89 -7.64
N ILE A 134 -11.72 3.69 -6.47
CA ILE A 134 -12.75 4.60 -5.94
C ILE A 134 -12.22 6.04 -5.79
N PRO A 135 -11.00 6.29 -5.28
CA PRO A 135 -10.46 7.65 -5.15
C PRO A 135 -10.20 8.39 -6.47
N LEU A 136 -10.34 7.74 -7.64
CA LEU A 136 -10.31 8.46 -8.92
C LEU A 136 -11.53 9.37 -9.09
N VAL A 137 -12.66 9.03 -8.46
CA VAL A 137 -13.84 9.89 -8.43
C VAL A 137 -13.65 10.94 -7.33
N PRO A 138 -13.47 12.23 -7.65
CA PRO A 138 -13.09 13.25 -6.66
C PRO A 138 -14.08 13.34 -5.49
N SER A 139 -15.37 13.17 -5.76
CA SER A 139 -16.44 13.23 -4.75
C SER A 139 -16.38 12.09 -3.73
N LEU A 140 -15.76 10.96 -4.09
CA LEU A 140 -15.62 9.80 -3.21
C LEU A 140 -14.24 9.74 -2.55
N LYS A 141 -13.35 10.71 -2.82
CA LYS A 141 -12.01 10.74 -2.26
C LYS A 141 -12.04 11.38 -0.87
N LEU A 142 -11.60 10.61 0.13
CA LEU A 142 -11.48 11.12 1.50
C LEU A 142 -10.18 11.93 1.63
N GLU A 143 -10.28 13.25 1.54
CA GLU A 143 -9.13 14.16 1.63
C GLU A 143 -8.85 14.68 3.05
N SER A 144 -9.79 14.47 3.98
CA SER A 144 -9.66 14.96 5.35
C SER A 144 -8.68 14.11 6.16
N ARG A 145 -7.65 14.76 6.72
CA ARG A 145 -6.66 14.17 7.62
C ARG A 145 -7.31 13.52 8.85
N ASN A 146 -8.21 14.25 9.52
CA ASN A 146 -8.95 13.72 10.66
C ASN A 146 -9.93 12.62 10.24
N GLY A 147 -10.54 12.75 9.05
CA GLY A 147 -11.41 11.73 8.49
C GLY A 147 -10.69 10.41 8.24
N LEU A 148 -9.46 10.45 7.74
CA LEU A 148 -8.63 9.27 7.53
C LEU A 148 -8.30 8.58 8.85
N LEU A 149 -7.81 9.34 9.84
CA LEU A 149 -7.50 8.79 11.16
C LEU A 149 -8.73 8.12 11.80
N ILE A 150 -9.89 8.79 11.78
CA ILE A 150 -11.15 8.22 12.30
C ILE A 150 -11.54 6.96 11.53
N ALA A 151 -11.44 6.97 10.20
CA ALA A 151 -11.74 5.82 9.37
C ALA A 151 -10.81 4.64 9.69
N VAL A 152 -9.50 4.87 9.83
CA VAL A 152 -8.52 3.83 10.21
C VAL A 152 -8.80 3.28 11.60
N LEU A 153 -9.02 4.14 12.59
CA LEU A 153 -9.33 3.72 13.96
C LEU A 153 -10.65 2.93 14.04
N SER A 154 -11.67 3.35 13.29
CA SER A 154 -12.95 2.64 13.24
C SER A 154 -12.83 1.21 12.71
N ARG A 155 -11.81 0.91 11.88
CA ARG A 155 -11.58 -0.45 11.40
C ARG A 155 -11.22 -1.42 12.53
N PHE A 156 -10.71 -0.98 13.66
CA PHE A 156 -10.47 -1.87 14.81
C PHE A 156 -11.75 -2.50 15.36
N LEU A 157 -12.93 -1.94 15.07
CA LEU A 157 -14.23 -2.55 15.34
C LEU A 157 -14.47 -3.83 14.53
N LEU A 158 -13.70 -4.07 13.46
CA LEU A 158 -13.74 -5.31 12.71
C LEU A 158 -13.21 -6.49 13.53
N ILE A 159 -12.24 -6.30 14.42
CA ILE A 159 -11.71 -7.38 15.26
C ILE A 159 -12.81 -8.07 16.08
N PRO A 160 -13.60 -7.35 16.91
CA PRO A 160 -14.69 -7.98 17.64
C PRO A 160 -15.82 -8.46 16.71
N ALA A 161 -16.07 -7.80 15.58
CA ALA A 161 -17.05 -8.26 14.60
C ALA A 161 -16.67 -9.63 14.00
N PHE A 162 -15.42 -9.80 13.57
CA PHE A 162 -14.89 -11.08 13.07
C PHE A 162 -14.95 -12.16 14.15
N TYR A 163 -14.57 -11.86 15.39
CA TYR A 163 -14.67 -12.80 16.50
C TYR A 163 -16.12 -13.26 16.77
N PHE A 164 -17.08 -12.31 16.78
CA PHE A 164 -18.49 -12.63 16.99
C PHE A 164 -19.07 -13.44 15.81
N THR A 165 -18.76 -13.05 14.57
CA THR A 165 -19.20 -13.75 13.37
C THR A 165 -18.60 -15.15 13.28
N ALA A 166 -17.37 -15.39 13.73
CA ALA A 166 -16.83 -16.75 13.75
C ALA A 166 -17.52 -17.67 14.78
N LYS A 167 -18.09 -17.11 15.85
CA LYS A 167 -18.75 -17.90 16.90
C LYS A 167 -20.25 -18.09 16.67
N TYR A 168 -20.93 -17.09 16.10
CA TYR A 168 -22.39 -17.05 15.98
C TYR A 168 -22.90 -16.76 14.56
N GLY A 169 -22.02 -16.32 13.66
CA GLY A 169 -22.39 -15.88 12.32
C GLY A 169 -22.39 -17.01 11.30
N ASP A 170 -23.23 -16.83 10.28
CA ASP A 170 -23.26 -17.72 9.11
C ASP A 170 -22.15 -17.36 8.10
N GLN A 171 -21.93 -18.25 7.13
CA GLN A 171 -20.94 -18.11 6.07
C GLN A 171 -21.04 -16.77 5.31
N GLY A 172 -22.26 -16.29 5.07
CA GLY A 172 -22.52 -15.04 4.36
C GLY A 172 -22.01 -13.81 5.10
N TRP A 173 -22.12 -13.78 6.44
CA TRP A 173 -21.62 -12.68 7.26
C TRP A 173 -20.09 -12.60 7.24
N MET A 174 -19.42 -13.74 7.25
CA MET A 174 -17.97 -13.81 7.14
C MET A 174 -17.49 -13.34 5.75
N ILE A 175 -18.17 -13.75 4.67
CA ILE A 175 -17.88 -13.23 3.31
C ILE A 175 -18.07 -11.72 3.25
N PHE A 176 -19.14 -11.20 3.84
CA PHE A 176 -19.39 -9.76 3.90
C PHE A 176 -18.29 -9.00 4.65
N LEU A 177 -17.90 -9.46 5.84
CA LEU A 177 -16.83 -8.83 6.63
C LEU A 177 -15.48 -8.87 5.92
N VAL A 178 -15.12 -9.99 5.28
CA VAL A 178 -13.89 -10.11 4.49
C VAL A 178 -13.91 -9.18 3.27
N SER A 179 -15.06 -9.07 2.60
CA SER A 179 -15.24 -8.14 1.47
C SER A 179 -15.08 -6.69 1.92
N PHE A 180 -15.68 -6.33 3.06
CA PHE A 180 -15.56 -5.00 3.66
C PHE A 180 -14.12 -4.70 4.13
N LEU A 181 -13.43 -5.70 4.66
CA LEU A 181 -12.01 -5.60 5.03
C LEU A 181 -11.15 -5.29 3.79
N GLY A 182 -11.36 -5.97 2.66
CA GLY A 182 -10.68 -5.70 1.40
C GLY A 182 -11.01 -4.31 0.85
N LEU A 183 -12.30 -3.96 0.83
CA LEU A 183 -12.77 -2.66 0.36
C LEU A 183 -12.11 -1.50 1.14
N THR A 184 -12.15 -1.55 2.47
CA THR A 184 -11.59 -0.49 3.32
C THR A 184 -10.07 -0.45 3.29
N ASN A 185 -9.40 -1.60 3.13
CA ASN A 185 -7.95 -1.67 3.00
C ASN A 185 -7.47 -0.90 1.75
N GLY A 186 -7.91 -1.30 0.56
CA GLY A 186 -7.46 -0.68 -0.68
C GLY A 186 -7.85 0.79 -0.80
N TYR A 187 -9.06 1.15 -0.37
CA TYR A 187 -9.55 2.54 -0.39
C TYR A 187 -8.69 3.47 0.49
N LEU A 188 -8.52 3.13 1.78
CA LEU A 188 -7.79 3.99 2.71
C LEU A 188 -6.31 4.07 2.37
N THR A 189 -5.69 2.96 1.94
CA THR A 189 -4.29 2.95 1.49
C THR A 189 -4.07 3.93 0.34
N VAL A 190 -4.94 3.94 -0.68
CA VAL A 190 -4.80 4.87 -1.81
C VAL A 190 -5.06 6.31 -1.39
N CYS A 191 -6.03 6.56 -0.51
CA CYS A 191 -6.24 7.91 0.02
C CYS A 191 -4.97 8.43 0.72
N VAL A 192 -4.40 7.67 1.67
CA VAL A 192 -3.17 8.05 2.39
C VAL A 192 -2.00 8.29 1.43
N LEU A 193 -1.70 7.34 0.54
CA LEU A 193 -0.54 7.42 -0.37
C LEU A 193 -0.67 8.51 -1.43
N THR A 194 -1.89 8.95 -1.76
CA THR A 194 -2.10 10.03 -2.74
C THR A 194 -2.22 11.41 -2.10
N ILE A 195 -2.52 11.50 -0.80
CA ILE A 195 -2.67 12.77 -0.08
C ILE A 195 -1.37 13.17 0.60
N ALA A 196 -0.68 12.23 1.27
CA ALA A 196 0.53 12.53 2.02
C ALA A 196 1.64 13.23 1.20
N PRO A 197 1.90 12.90 -0.08
CA PRO A 197 2.92 13.58 -0.87
C PRO A 197 2.49 14.94 -1.43
N ARG A 198 1.23 15.36 -1.27
CA ARG A 198 0.74 16.63 -1.82
C ARG A 198 1.35 17.81 -1.07
N GLY A 199 1.85 18.78 -1.82
CA GLY A 199 2.46 20.00 -1.26
C GLY A 199 3.98 19.91 -1.03
N TYR A 200 4.59 18.75 -1.26
CA TYR A 200 6.05 18.58 -1.21
C TYR A 200 6.69 18.70 -2.60
N THR A 201 7.98 19.04 -2.64
CA THR A 201 8.77 18.98 -3.88
C THR A 201 8.94 17.53 -4.36
N GLY A 202 9.27 17.30 -5.63
CA GLY A 202 9.47 15.95 -6.18
C GLY A 202 10.45 15.08 -5.37
N PRO A 203 11.65 15.59 -5.01
CA PRO A 203 12.60 14.85 -4.18
C PRO A 203 12.09 14.54 -2.76
N GLU A 204 11.32 15.44 -2.16
CA GLU A 204 10.73 15.27 -0.82
C GLU A 204 9.56 14.29 -0.84
N ALA A 205 8.67 14.40 -1.83
CA ALA A 205 7.57 13.48 -2.06
C ALA A 205 8.09 12.05 -2.26
N ASN A 206 9.19 11.87 -2.99
CA ASN A 206 9.85 10.57 -3.15
C ASN A 206 10.43 10.03 -1.83
N ALA A 207 11.08 10.89 -1.03
CA ALA A 207 11.60 10.49 0.28
C ALA A 207 10.46 10.11 1.24
N LEU A 208 9.39 10.91 1.27
CA LEU A 208 8.20 10.64 2.06
C LEU A 208 7.52 9.35 1.63
N GLY A 209 7.38 9.10 0.32
CA GLY A 209 6.84 7.85 -0.21
C GLY A 209 7.62 6.63 0.29
N ASN A 210 8.95 6.67 0.25
CA ASN A 210 9.79 5.59 0.78
C ASN A 210 9.61 5.39 2.30
N LEU A 211 9.48 6.48 3.06
CA LEU A 211 9.19 6.41 4.49
C LEU A 211 7.82 5.77 4.74
N LEU A 212 6.78 6.15 4.01
CA LEU A 212 5.46 5.54 4.14
C LEU A 212 5.51 4.04 3.82
N VAL A 213 6.23 3.63 2.78
CA VAL A 213 6.42 2.20 2.46
C VAL A 213 7.13 1.46 3.60
N LEU A 214 8.08 2.08 4.30
CA LEU A 214 8.70 1.47 5.48
C LEU A 214 7.68 1.19 6.59
N PHE A 215 6.77 2.13 6.87
CA PHE A 215 5.69 1.93 7.85
C PHE A 215 4.68 0.88 7.40
N LEU A 216 4.39 0.81 6.10
CA LEU A 216 3.57 -0.27 5.52
C LEU A 216 4.20 -1.63 5.79
N LEU A 217 5.50 -1.78 5.50
CA LEU A 217 6.23 -3.04 5.74
C LEU A 217 6.29 -3.38 7.24
N GLY A 218 6.51 -2.39 8.10
CA GLY A 218 6.43 -2.57 9.55
C GLY A 218 5.05 -3.04 10.00
N GLY A 219 3.98 -2.48 9.41
CA GLY A 219 2.61 -2.88 9.70
C GLY A 219 2.30 -4.30 9.24
N ILE A 220 2.82 -4.70 8.07
CA ILE A 220 2.75 -6.07 7.58
C ILE A 220 3.41 -7.03 8.57
N PHE A 221 4.65 -6.74 8.98
CA PHE A 221 5.39 -7.59 9.91
C PHE A 221 4.67 -7.75 11.25
N SER A 222 4.25 -6.63 11.86
CA SER A 222 3.50 -6.64 13.11
C SER A 222 2.15 -7.32 12.97
N GLY A 223 1.42 -7.11 11.88
CA GLY A 223 0.13 -7.74 11.62
C GLY A 223 0.24 -9.26 11.54
N VAL A 224 1.24 -9.78 10.80
CA VAL A 224 1.51 -11.22 10.74
C VAL A 224 1.92 -11.78 12.10
N ALA A 225 2.67 -11.04 12.91
CA ALA A 225 2.99 -11.48 14.28
C ALA A 225 1.75 -11.56 15.17
N LEU A 226 0.82 -10.60 15.05
CA LEU A 226 -0.44 -10.57 15.80
C LEU A 226 -1.44 -11.64 15.33
N ASP A 227 -1.37 -12.07 14.07
CA ASP A 227 -2.20 -13.17 13.55
C ASP A 227 -2.06 -14.45 14.40
N TRP A 228 -0.87 -14.71 14.93
CA TRP A 228 -0.63 -15.84 15.84
C TRP A 228 -1.43 -15.75 17.13
N LEU A 229 -1.85 -14.56 17.59
CA LEU A 229 -2.66 -14.43 18.80
C LEU A 229 -4.02 -15.11 18.65
N TRP A 230 -4.55 -15.21 17.44
CA TRP A 230 -5.79 -15.96 17.18
C TRP A 230 -5.63 -17.47 17.39
N LEU A 231 -4.40 -17.99 17.33
CA LEU A 231 -4.08 -19.41 17.51
C LEU A 231 -3.94 -19.81 18.98
N ILE A 232 -3.51 -18.87 19.85
CA ILE A 232 -3.16 -19.14 21.26
C ILE A 232 -4.36 -19.63 22.11
N GLY A 233 -5.60 -19.49 21.61
CA GLY A 233 -6.81 -19.99 22.29
C GLY A 233 -7.22 -21.44 21.97
N LYS A 234 -6.60 -22.10 20.98
CA LYS A 234 -7.02 -23.45 20.56
C LYS A 234 -6.35 -24.54 21.40
N LYS A 235 -7.00 -24.96 22.48
CA LYS A 235 -6.56 -26.09 23.35
C LYS A 235 -6.57 -27.50 22.68
N LYS A 236 -6.83 -27.61 21.38
CA LYS A 236 -6.81 -28.87 20.63
C LYS A 236 -6.32 -28.63 19.20
N ALA A 237 -5.02 -28.47 19.03
CA ALA A 237 -4.38 -28.52 17.72
C ALA A 237 -2.93 -28.95 17.86
N PHE A 238 -2.71 -30.17 18.38
CA PHE A 238 -1.62 -31.09 18.05
C PHE A 238 -2.11 -32.51 18.37
#